data_AF-A0A1A0XJJ9-F1
#
_entry.id   AF-A0A1A0XJJ9-F1
#
_cell.length_a   1.000
_cell.length_b   1.000
_cell.length_c   1.000
_cell.angle_alpha   90.00
_cell.angle_beta   90.00
_cell.angle_gamma   90.00
#
_symmetry.space_group_name_H-M   'P 1'
#
loop_
_entity.id
_entity.type
_entity.pdbx_description
1 polymer ?
#
loop_
_entity_poly.entity_id
_entity_poly.type
_entity_poly.pdbx_seq_one_letter_code
_entity_poly.pdbx_strand_id
1 'polypeptide(L)'
;MCRVKPAATDVLDAVDRRTVLRGGLALGAGALVIGASSACDSGPTPNEITATALLPLAKAARSDAAAARSLAPRLPTYSAALGVIAEQRDAHATALSQEVQRLDSDTANQLSAAPSASATPGSTGAGASSTSTPESSSTAGTLDELRSALRASTRTAHDAAISLKGYSAGLAGSVSASIATLVEVQLA
;
A
#
# COMPACT_ATOMS: atom_id res chain seq x y z
N MET A 1 -66.36 17.37 -22.32
CA MET A 1 -65.10 18.16 -22.34
C MET A 1 -64.00 17.32 -21.71
N CYS A 2 -63.27 16.58 -22.52
CA CYS A 2 -62.19 15.69 -22.09
C CYS A 2 -60.91 16.50 -21.91
N ARG A 3 -60.36 16.56 -20.69
CA ARG A 3 -59.02 17.10 -20.45
C ARG A 3 -58.02 15.96 -20.30
N VAL A 4 -57.18 15.81 -21.32
CA VAL A 4 -55.97 14.99 -21.31
C VAL A 4 -55.01 15.55 -20.24
N LYS A 5 -54.56 14.68 -19.35
CA LYS A 5 -53.52 14.98 -18.35
C LYS A 5 -52.17 14.46 -18.89
N PRO A 6 -51.15 15.30 -19.07
CA PRO A 6 -49.85 14.82 -19.52
C PRO A 6 -49.13 14.05 -18.40
N ALA A 7 -48.46 12.98 -18.82
CA ALA A 7 -47.56 12.17 -18.00
C ALA A 7 -46.32 13.01 -17.62
N ALA A 8 -46.04 13.10 -16.31
CA ALA A 8 -44.78 13.61 -15.82
C ALA A 8 -43.77 12.47 -15.84
N THR A 9 -42.70 12.70 -16.61
CA THR A 9 -41.50 11.89 -16.72
C THR A 9 -40.83 11.65 -15.37
N ASP A 10 -40.48 10.39 -15.14
CA ASP A 10 -39.58 9.89 -14.11
C ASP A 10 -38.23 10.63 -14.19
N VAL A 11 -37.93 11.44 -13.18
CA VAL A 11 -36.58 11.95 -12.93
C VAL A 11 -36.22 11.45 -11.54
N LEU A 12 -35.64 10.26 -11.50
CA LEU A 12 -34.82 9.80 -10.38
C LEU A 12 -33.60 10.72 -10.32
N ASP A 13 -33.79 11.88 -9.69
CA ASP A 13 -32.71 12.77 -9.32
C ASP A 13 -31.84 12.01 -8.33
N ALA A 14 -30.66 11.63 -8.80
CA ALA A 14 -29.68 10.86 -8.06
C ALA A 14 -29.27 11.67 -6.84
N VAL A 15 -29.89 11.36 -5.70
CA VAL A 15 -29.57 11.97 -4.40
C VAL A 15 -28.09 11.74 -4.10
N ASP A 16 -27.35 12.82 -4.27
CA ASP A 16 -25.91 12.91 -4.09
C ASP A 16 -25.56 12.74 -2.60
N ARG A 17 -24.91 11.61 -2.29
CA ARG A 17 -24.41 11.29 -0.94
C ARG A 17 -23.32 12.25 -0.46
N ARG A 18 -22.74 13.07 -1.36
CA ARG A 18 -21.65 14.01 -1.07
C ARG A 18 -22.14 15.35 -0.53
N THR A 19 -23.42 15.67 -0.69
CA THR A 19 -23.99 16.94 -0.21
C THR A 19 -24.40 16.90 1.27
N VAL A 20 -24.46 15.71 1.88
CA VAL A 20 -24.82 15.55 3.32
C VAL A 20 -23.63 15.74 4.27
N LEU A 21 -22.38 15.66 3.82
CA LEU A 21 -21.19 15.75 4.68
C LEU A 21 -20.47 17.12 4.70
N ARG A 22 -21.17 18.22 4.35
CA ARG A 22 -20.65 19.59 4.50
C ARG A 22 -21.52 20.51 5.36
N GLY A 23 -22.20 19.96 6.37
CA GLY A 23 -22.89 20.74 7.39
C GLY A 23 -22.34 20.44 8.78
N GLY A 24 -21.56 21.37 9.36
CA GLY A 24 -21.06 21.21 10.73
C GLY A 24 -19.98 22.20 11.16
N LEU A 25 -20.15 23.50 10.88
CA LEU A 25 -19.40 24.55 11.56
C LEU A 25 -20.22 25.00 12.78
N ALA A 26 -19.80 24.61 13.99
CA ALA A 26 -20.32 25.18 15.23
C ALA A 26 -19.13 25.52 16.15
N LEU A 27 -18.94 26.81 16.37
CA LEU A 27 -18.01 27.39 17.35
C LEU A 27 -18.53 27.08 18.76
N GLY A 28 -17.69 26.44 19.57
CA GLY A 28 -17.91 26.25 21.00
C GLY A 28 -16.61 26.47 21.76
N ALA A 29 -16.46 27.66 22.36
CA ALA A 29 -15.45 27.92 23.37
C ALA A 29 -15.84 27.20 24.67
N GLY A 30 -14.96 26.34 25.18
CA GLY A 30 -15.15 25.64 26.44
C GLY A 30 -13.86 24.94 26.84
N ALA A 31 -13.20 25.46 27.87
CA ALA A 31 -11.97 24.92 28.42
C ALA A 31 -12.14 23.45 28.87
N LEU A 32 -11.27 22.58 28.38
CA LEU A 32 -11.03 21.26 28.98
C LEU A 32 -9.52 21.06 29.10
N VAL A 33 -9.07 21.20 30.34
CA VAL A 33 -7.96 20.50 31.01
C VAL A 33 -6.91 19.93 30.06
N ILE A 34 -5.78 20.63 29.96
CA ILE A 34 -4.51 20.06 29.50
C ILE A 34 -4.14 18.97 30.52
N GLY A 35 -4.61 17.75 30.26
CA GLY A 35 -4.16 16.57 30.98
C GLY A 35 -2.68 16.39 30.68
N ALA A 36 -1.84 16.73 31.65
CA ALA A 36 -0.46 16.28 31.66
C ALA A 36 -0.48 14.75 31.60
N SER A 37 -0.20 14.20 30.43
CA SER A 37 0.05 12.77 30.25
C SER A 37 1.37 12.46 30.96
N SER A 38 1.26 12.19 32.26
CA SER A 38 2.28 11.50 33.03
C SER A 38 2.64 10.23 32.27
N ALA A 39 3.89 10.14 31.84
CA ALA A 39 4.48 8.98 31.18
C ALA A 39 4.46 7.77 32.13
N CYS A 40 3.31 7.13 32.29
CA CYS A 40 3.26 5.70 32.52
C CYS A 40 3.31 5.06 31.14
N ASP A 41 4.47 4.51 30.80
CA ASP A 41 4.68 3.67 29.62
C ASP A 41 3.76 2.46 29.72
N SER A 42 2.54 2.63 29.21
CA SER A 42 1.63 1.53 28.92
C SER A 42 1.96 1.18 27.49
N GLY A 43 2.55 0.00 27.26
CA GLY A 43 3.12 -0.40 25.98
C GLY A 43 2.17 -0.30 24.76
N PRO A 44 2.61 -0.76 23.59
CA PRO A 44 1.97 -0.45 22.31
C PRO A 44 0.47 -0.75 22.30
N THR A 45 -0.33 0.18 21.78
CA THR A 45 -1.77 -0.04 21.68
C THR A 45 -2.08 -1.12 20.63
N PRO A 46 -3.22 -1.83 20.70
CA PRO A 46 -3.59 -2.81 19.67
C PRO A 46 -3.65 -2.22 18.25
N ASN A 47 -4.04 -0.96 18.12
CA ASN A 47 -4.06 -0.25 16.83
C ASN A 47 -2.64 0.00 16.31
N GLU A 48 -1.72 0.42 17.18
CA GLU A 48 -0.31 0.64 16.84
C GLU A 48 0.38 -0.66 16.40
N ILE A 49 0.12 -1.77 17.10
CA ILE A 49 0.63 -3.10 16.72
C ILE A 49 0.12 -3.49 15.31
N THR A 50 -1.17 -3.28 15.07
CA THR A 50 -1.80 -3.58 13.77
C THR A 50 -1.23 -2.68 12.66
N ALA A 51 -1.08 -1.38 12.92
CA ALA A 51 -0.51 -0.40 11.99
C ALA A 51 0.93 -0.77 11.63
N THR A 52 1.74 -1.13 12.63
CA THR A 52 3.13 -1.58 12.45
C THR A 52 3.22 -2.84 11.59
N ALA A 53 2.30 -3.79 11.78
CA ALA A 53 2.24 -5.02 10.98
C ALA A 53 1.86 -4.78 9.50
N LEU A 54 1.07 -3.74 9.20
CA LEU A 54 0.68 -3.39 7.82
C LEU A 54 1.75 -2.58 7.07
N LEU A 55 2.64 -1.91 7.79
CA LEU A 55 3.71 -1.08 7.23
C LEU A 55 4.62 -1.81 6.19
N PRO A 56 5.13 -3.04 6.46
CA PRO A 56 5.93 -3.75 5.48
C PRO A 56 5.16 -4.11 4.20
N LEU A 57 3.87 -4.43 4.30
CA LEU A 57 3.03 -4.71 3.13
C LEU A 57 2.88 -3.47 2.25
N ALA A 58 2.68 -2.29 2.85
CA ALA A 58 2.56 -1.04 2.11
C ALA A 58 3.87 -0.65 1.41
N LYS A 59 5.02 -0.86 2.07
CA LYS A 59 6.35 -0.63 1.48
C LYS A 59 6.63 -1.61 0.34
N ALA A 60 6.36 -2.90 0.54
CA ALA A 60 6.50 -3.92 -0.49
C ALA A 60 5.65 -3.60 -1.72
N ALA A 61 4.40 -3.16 -1.53
CA ALA A 61 3.52 -2.78 -2.63
C ALA A 61 4.10 -1.63 -3.50
N ARG A 62 4.66 -0.59 -2.88
CA ARG A 62 5.34 0.48 -3.64
C ARG A 62 6.58 -0.03 -4.37
N SER A 63 7.37 -0.87 -3.72
CA SER A 63 8.58 -1.47 -4.31
C SER A 63 8.23 -2.33 -5.53
N ASP A 64 7.22 -3.21 -5.42
CA ASP A 64 6.76 -4.07 -6.51
C ASP A 64 6.26 -3.24 -7.70
N ALA A 65 5.52 -2.16 -7.43
CA ALA A 65 5.01 -1.27 -8.46
C ALA A 65 6.14 -0.54 -9.19
N ALA A 66 7.14 -0.03 -8.46
CA ALA A 66 8.33 0.59 -9.04
C ALA A 66 9.15 -0.41 -9.87
N ALA A 67 9.33 -1.64 -9.38
CA ALA A 67 10.01 -2.70 -10.11
C ALA A 67 9.30 -3.00 -11.45
N ALA A 68 7.98 -3.18 -11.43
CA ALA A 68 7.18 -3.41 -12.64
C ALA A 68 7.30 -2.25 -13.65
N ARG A 69 7.23 -1.00 -13.20
CA ARG A 69 7.44 0.18 -14.06
C ARG A 69 8.82 0.21 -14.69
N SER A 70 9.86 -0.14 -13.93
CA SER A 70 11.23 -0.18 -14.44
C SER A 70 11.45 -1.26 -15.52
N LEU A 71 10.66 -2.35 -15.46
CA LEU A 71 10.72 -3.46 -16.40
C LEU A 71 9.95 -3.21 -17.69
N ALA A 72 8.84 -2.46 -17.62
CA ALA A 72 7.96 -2.20 -18.77
C ALA A 72 8.69 -1.73 -20.05
N PRO A 73 9.64 -0.77 -20.03
CA PRO A 73 10.35 -0.35 -21.24
C PRO A 73 11.38 -1.37 -21.75
N ARG A 74 11.83 -2.29 -20.89
CA ARG A 74 12.82 -3.33 -21.25
C ARG A 74 12.17 -4.58 -21.84
N LEU A 75 10.90 -4.82 -21.50
CA LEU A 75 10.15 -6.02 -21.86
C LEU A 75 8.85 -5.65 -22.58
N PRO A 76 8.91 -5.19 -23.83
CA PRO A 76 7.74 -4.66 -24.54
C PRO A 76 6.61 -5.68 -24.67
N THR A 77 6.93 -6.97 -24.80
CA THR A 77 5.96 -8.09 -24.83
C THR A 77 5.07 -8.12 -23.58
N TYR A 78 5.62 -7.74 -22.41
CA TYR A 78 4.89 -7.73 -21.14
C TYR A 78 4.49 -6.32 -20.69
N SER A 79 4.75 -5.28 -21.49
CA SER A 79 4.59 -3.88 -21.07
C SER A 79 3.18 -3.54 -20.57
N ALA A 80 2.14 -4.02 -21.25
CA ALA A 80 0.75 -3.84 -20.82
C ALA A 80 0.46 -4.55 -19.48
N ALA A 81 0.90 -5.81 -19.34
CA ALA A 81 0.73 -6.58 -18.11
C ALA A 81 1.48 -5.95 -16.92
N LEU A 82 2.72 -5.49 -17.15
CA LEU A 82 3.53 -4.78 -16.16
C LEU A 82 2.90 -3.43 -15.76
N GLY A 83 2.23 -2.75 -16.70
CA GLY A 83 1.42 -1.56 -16.41
C GLY A 83 0.28 -1.86 -15.44
N VAL A 84 -0.50 -2.93 -15.69
CA VAL A 84 -1.59 -3.36 -14.79
C VAL A 84 -1.05 -3.72 -13.41
N ILE A 85 0.07 -4.45 -13.33
CA ILE A 85 0.70 -4.78 -12.04
C ILE A 85 1.10 -3.51 -11.30
N ALA A 86 1.74 -2.57 -11.97
CA ALA A 86 2.17 -1.31 -11.35
C ALA A 86 0.99 -0.48 -10.82
N GLU A 87 -0.12 -0.42 -11.55
CA GLU A 87 -1.32 0.29 -11.13
C GLU A 87 -2.00 -0.40 -9.94
N GLN A 88 -2.19 -1.72 -10.01
CA GLN A 88 -2.82 -2.48 -8.93
C GLN A 88 -1.96 -2.45 -7.65
N ARG A 89 -0.64 -2.56 -7.76
CA ARG A 89 0.25 -2.49 -6.58
C ARG A 89 0.27 -1.08 -5.96
N ASP A 90 0.15 -0.01 -6.73
CA ASP A 90 -0.04 1.34 -6.18
C ASP A 90 -1.39 1.49 -5.46
N ALA A 91 -2.46 0.93 -6.03
CA ALA A 91 -3.78 0.92 -5.39
C ALA A 91 -3.75 0.19 -4.04
N HIS A 92 -3.10 -0.98 -3.98
CA HIS A 92 -2.89 -1.71 -2.72
C HIS A 92 -2.04 -0.89 -1.73
N ALA A 93 -0.95 -0.27 -2.17
CA ALA A 93 -0.11 0.56 -1.32
C ALA A 93 -0.92 1.72 -0.72
N THR A 94 -1.80 2.34 -1.50
CA THR A 94 -2.67 3.42 -1.06
C THR A 94 -3.68 2.94 -0.03
N ALA A 95 -4.39 1.85 -0.29
CA ALA A 95 -5.37 1.28 0.64
C ALA A 95 -4.73 0.87 1.98
N LEU A 96 -3.55 0.24 1.94
CA LEU A 96 -2.79 -0.11 3.14
C LEU A 96 -2.33 1.14 3.90
N SER A 97 -1.85 2.17 3.19
CA SER A 97 -1.43 3.43 3.83
C SER A 97 -2.59 4.15 4.51
N GLN A 98 -3.77 4.15 3.88
CA GLN A 98 -4.98 4.73 4.47
C GLN A 98 -5.42 3.98 5.72
N GLU A 99 -5.31 2.64 5.72
CA GLU A 99 -5.62 1.85 6.90
C GLU A 99 -4.61 2.08 8.04
N VAL A 100 -3.32 2.16 7.73
CA VAL A 100 -2.28 2.53 8.71
C VAL A 100 -2.60 3.91 9.30
N GLN A 101 -2.89 4.91 8.46
CA GLN A 101 -3.25 6.27 8.88
C GLN A 101 -4.52 6.32 9.76
N ARG A 102 -5.50 5.46 9.49
CA ARG A 102 -6.74 5.35 10.28
C ARG A 102 -6.47 4.72 11.65
N LEU A 103 -5.55 3.75 11.72
CA LEU A 103 -5.19 3.06 12.95
C LEU A 103 -4.27 3.91 13.83
N ASP A 104 -3.23 4.49 13.23
CA ASP A 104 -2.20 5.25 13.93
C ASP A 104 -1.46 6.22 12.98
N SER A 105 -1.61 7.53 13.24
CA SER A 105 -1.01 8.57 12.40
C SER A 105 0.50 8.66 12.51
N ASP A 106 1.07 8.34 13.67
CA ASP A 106 2.52 8.42 13.90
C ASP A 106 3.26 7.30 13.16
N THR A 107 2.70 6.09 13.18
CA THR A 107 3.15 4.97 12.37
C THR A 107 3.02 5.26 10.88
N ALA A 108 1.93 5.93 10.45
CA ALA A 108 1.77 6.36 9.06
C ALA A 108 2.85 7.35 8.62
N ASN A 109 3.34 8.22 9.51
CA ASN A 109 4.44 9.14 9.20
C ASN A 109 5.74 8.40 8.85
N GLN A 110 5.95 7.17 9.37
CA GLN A 110 7.10 6.32 8.99
C GLN A 110 7.06 5.82 7.54
N LEU A 111 5.93 6.00 6.85
CA LEU A 111 5.78 5.68 5.44
C LEU A 111 6.23 6.84 4.54
N SER A 112 6.14 8.07 5.07
CA SER A 112 6.56 9.31 4.42
C SER A 112 8.00 9.70 4.76
N ALA A 113 8.52 9.22 5.89
CA ALA A 113 9.92 9.41 6.26
C ALA A 113 10.81 8.74 5.21
N ALA A 114 11.59 9.56 4.49
CA ALA A 114 12.70 9.07 3.69
C ALA A 114 13.61 8.21 4.59
N PRO A 115 14.20 7.12 4.09
CA PRO A 115 15.17 6.37 4.89
C PRO A 115 16.25 7.33 5.35
N SER A 116 16.33 7.58 6.66
CA SER A 116 17.46 8.31 7.23
C SER A 116 18.71 7.51 6.85
N ALA A 117 19.55 8.10 6.01
CA ALA A 117 20.87 7.57 5.74
C ALA A 117 21.64 7.58 7.06
N SER A 118 21.60 6.46 7.78
CA SER A 118 22.52 6.22 8.88
C SER A 118 23.87 5.93 8.26
N ALA A 119 24.81 6.83 8.54
CA ALA A 119 26.14 6.84 7.98
C ALA A 119 26.93 5.58 8.37
N THR A 120 27.69 5.12 7.39
CA THR A 120 28.75 4.13 7.44
C THR A 120 29.78 4.42 8.55
N PRO A 121 30.38 3.39 9.15
CA PRO A 121 31.81 3.39 9.44
C PRO A 121 32.54 2.51 8.43
N GLY A 122 33.61 3.06 7.86
CA GLY A 122 34.38 2.42 6.81
C GLY A 122 35.16 1.17 7.24
N SER A 123 35.51 0.36 6.24
CA SER A 123 36.68 -0.50 6.28
C SER A 123 37.51 -0.26 5.03
N THR A 124 38.63 0.42 5.23
CA THR A 124 39.80 0.35 4.37
C THR A 124 40.43 -1.04 4.49
N GLY A 125 40.50 -1.77 3.39
CA GLY A 125 41.24 -3.02 3.28
C GLY A 125 41.57 -3.30 1.83
N ALA A 126 42.79 -2.96 1.42
CA ALA A 126 43.35 -3.23 0.11
C ALA A 126 43.58 -4.74 -0.09
N GLY A 127 43.42 -5.21 -1.33
CA GLY A 127 43.83 -6.55 -1.75
C GLY A 127 43.45 -6.84 -3.20
N ALA A 128 44.39 -6.61 -4.12
CA ALA A 128 44.28 -6.95 -5.53
C ALA A 128 44.29 -8.47 -5.75
N SER A 129 43.52 -8.95 -6.73
CA SER A 129 43.99 -9.93 -7.74
C SER A 129 42.91 -10.22 -8.77
N SER A 130 43.26 -9.98 -10.03
CA SER A 130 42.52 -10.33 -11.23
C SER A 130 42.49 -11.84 -11.43
N THR A 131 41.33 -12.42 -11.74
CA THR A 131 41.24 -13.68 -12.51
C THR A 131 39.90 -13.69 -13.25
N SER A 132 40.00 -13.84 -14.56
CA SER A 132 38.95 -13.82 -15.58
C SER A 132 38.18 -15.15 -15.68
N THR A 133 36.85 -15.13 -15.67
CA THR A 133 35.95 -16.17 -16.22
C THR A 133 34.55 -15.55 -16.48
N PRO A 134 33.80 -15.92 -17.54
CA PRO A 134 32.84 -15.03 -18.19
C PRO A 134 31.40 -15.10 -17.64
N GLU A 135 30.68 -13.99 -17.80
CA GLU A 135 29.21 -13.88 -17.92
C GLU A 135 28.38 -14.63 -16.87
N SER A 136 28.33 -14.08 -15.65
CA SER A 136 27.07 -14.04 -14.91
C SER A 136 26.68 -12.58 -14.82
N SER A 137 25.96 -12.11 -15.84
CA SER A 137 25.25 -10.84 -15.76
C SER A 137 24.44 -10.84 -14.46
N SER A 138 24.86 -10.04 -13.50
CA SER A 138 24.04 -9.68 -12.35
C SER A 138 22.90 -8.80 -12.88
N THR A 139 21.88 -9.42 -13.47
CA THR A 139 20.68 -8.73 -13.95
C THR A 139 19.78 -8.48 -12.76
N ALA A 140 20.15 -7.53 -11.89
CA ALA A 140 19.20 -6.92 -10.99
C ALA A 140 18.04 -6.34 -11.85
N GLY A 141 16.85 -6.91 -11.71
CA GLY A 141 15.66 -6.57 -12.48
C GLY A 141 15.40 -7.50 -13.66
N THR A 142 15.26 -8.80 -13.42
CA THR A 142 14.61 -9.73 -14.38
C THR A 142 13.11 -9.89 -14.10
N LEU A 143 12.37 -10.44 -15.08
CA LEU A 143 10.95 -10.74 -14.91
C LEU A 143 10.72 -11.89 -13.91
N ASP A 144 11.63 -12.86 -13.83
CA ASP A 144 11.54 -13.95 -12.86
C ASP A 144 11.81 -13.47 -11.43
N GLU A 145 12.72 -12.51 -11.25
CA GLU A 145 12.89 -11.83 -9.95
C GLU A 145 11.60 -11.11 -9.54
N LEU A 146 10.94 -10.39 -10.46
CA LEU A 146 9.66 -9.76 -10.18
C LEU A 146 8.59 -10.80 -9.79
N ARG A 147 8.48 -11.92 -10.52
CA ARG A 147 7.56 -13.02 -10.17
C ARG A 147 7.85 -13.57 -8.78
N SER A 148 9.12 -13.80 -8.46
CA SER A 148 9.55 -14.29 -7.13
C SER A 148 9.20 -13.30 -6.02
N ALA A 149 9.47 -12.00 -6.24
CA ALA A 149 9.12 -10.93 -5.31
C ALA A 149 7.60 -10.85 -5.08
N LEU A 150 6.79 -10.90 -6.13
CA LEU A 150 5.33 -10.89 -6.02
C LEU A 150 4.79 -12.12 -5.27
N ARG A 151 5.38 -13.31 -5.48
CA ARG A 151 5.03 -14.52 -4.71
C ARG A 151 5.42 -14.41 -3.24
N ALA A 152 6.55 -13.77 -2.94
CA ALA A 152 6.92 -13.45 -1.55
C ALA A 152 5.92 -12.47 -0.93
N SER A 153 5.59 -11.36 -1.61
CA SER A 153 4.57 -10.39 -1.19
C SER A 153 3.21 -11.04 -0.96
N THR A 154 2.81 -12.01 -1.79
CA THR A 154 1.56 -12.79 -1.63
C THR A 154 1.55 -13.56 -0.32
N ARG A 155 2.63 -14.28 -0.01
CA ARG A 155 2.77 -15.05 1.24
C ARG A 155 2.79 -14.15 2.46
N THR A 156 3.58 -13.08 2.44
CA THR A 156 3.62 -12.11 3.54
C THR A 156 2.23 -11.50 3.81
N ALA A 157 1.48 -11.16 2.75
CA ALA A 157 0.12 -10.63 2.90
C ALA A 157 -0.87 -11.68 3.43
N HIS A 158 -0.73 -12.94 3.00
CA HIS A 158 -1.51 -14.06 3.51
C HIS A 158 -1.26 -14.30 5.01
N ASP A 159 0.01 -14.33 5.43
CA ASP A 159 0.39 -14.56 6.82
C ASP A 159 -0.08 -13.41 7.73
N ALA A 160 -0.04 -12.17 7.22
CA ALA A 160 -0.65 -11.03 7.87
C ALA A 160 -2.17 -11.20 8.00
N ALA A 161 -2.86 -11.68 6.97
CA ALA A 161 -4.31 -11.92 7.03
C ALA A 161 -4.71 -12.92 8.12
N ILE A 162 -3.90 -13.96 8.35
CA ILE A 162 -4.12 -14.94 9.42
C ILE A 162 -3.85 -14.33 10.80
N SER A 163 -2.83 -13.48 10.91
CA SER A 163 -2.36 -12.92 12.17
C SER A 163 -3.20 -11.74 12.66
N LEU A 164 -3.74 -10.94 11.74
CA LEU A 164 -4.53 -9.75 12.03
C LEU A 164 -6.00 -10.10 12.35
N LYS A 165 -6.81 -9.08 12.66
CA LYS A 165 -8.25 -9.21 12.94
C LYS A 165 -9.07 -8.17 12.18
N GLY A 166 -10.37 -8.46 12.01
CA GLY A 166 -11.35 -7.53 11.47
C GLY A 166 -11.02 -7.02 10.06
N TYR A 167 -11.22 -5.73 9.82
CA TYR A 167 -11.02 -5.10 8.52
C TYR A 167 -9.58 -5.26 8.01
N SER A 168 -8.56 -5.11 8.86
CA SER A 168 -7.16 -5.20 8.47
C SER A 168 -6.77 -6.62 7.98
N ALA A 169 -7.35 -7.67 8.58
CA ALA A 169 -7.18 -9.05 8.10
C ALA A 169 -7.82 -9.26 6.73
N GLY A 170 -9.05 -8.78 6.53
CA GLY A 170 -9.75 -8.85 5.25
C GLY A 170 -9.03 -8.09 4.14
N LEU A 171 -8.51 -6.90 4.45
CA LEU A 171 -7.69 -6.11 3.54
C LEU A 171 -6.42 -6.87 3.12
N ALA A 172 -5.66 -7.41 4.08
CA ALA A 172 -4.46 -8.19 3.79
C ALA A 172 -4.76 -9.45 2.95
N GLY A 173 -5.85 -10.15 3.26
CA GLY A 173 -6.31 -11.32 2.51
C GLY A 173 -6.70 -10.97 1.07
N SER A 174 -7.45 -9.89 0.87
CA SER A 174 -7.80 -9.40 -0.47
C SER A 174 -6.56 -8.99 -1.26
N VAL A 175 -5.59 -8.33 -0.63
CA VAL A 175 -4.32 -7.97 -1.27
C VAL A 175 -3.56 -9.23 -1.69
N SER A 176 -3.48 -10.25 -0.83
CA SER A 176 -2.83 -11.53 -1.15
C SER A 176 -3.47 -12.20 -2.37
N ALA A 177 -4.81 -12.32 -2.37
CA ALA A 177 -5.55 -12.90 -3.49
C ALA A 177 -5.31 -12.13 -4.80
N SER A 178 -5.39 -10.80 -4.77
CA SER A 178 -5.10 -9.96 -5.94
C SER A 178 -3.70 -10.19 -6.49
N ILE A 179 -2.66 -10.23 -5.64
CA ILE A 179 -1.28 -10.46 -6.11
C ILE A 179 -1.14 -11.85 -6.74
N ALA A 180 -1.76 -12.88 -6.16
CA ALA A 180 -1.76 -14.21 -6.74
C ALA A 180 -2.36 -14.18 -8.17
N THR A 181 -3.48 -13.49 -8.39
CA THR A 181 -4.06 -13.35 -9.74
C THR A 181 -3.14 -12.58 -10.69
N LEU A 182 -2.44 -11.55 -10.21
CA LEU A 182 -1.47 -10.82 -11.04
C LEU A 182 -0.33 -11.73 -11.50
N VAL A 183 0.17 -12.61 -10.63
CA VAL A 183 1.24 -13.53 -11.00
C VAL A 183 0.74 -14.62 -11.96
N GLU A 184 -0.40 -15.24 -11.66
CA GLU A 184 -0.88 -16.43 -12.38
C GLU A 184 -1.68 -16.10 -13.66
N VAL A 185 -2.12 -14.86 -13.85
CA VAL A 185 -2.86 -14.43 -15.06
C VAL A 185 -2.07 -13.43 -15.88
N GLN A 186 -1.51 -12.38 -15.26
CA GLN A 186 -0.83 -11.32 -16.01
C GLN A 186 0.59 -11.71 -16.41
N LEU A 187 1.25 -12.61 -15.66
CA LEU A 187 2.62 -13.05 -15.91
C LEU A 187 2.72 -14.54 -16.26
N ALA A 188 1.61 -15.17 -16.65
CA ALA A 188 1.56 -16.54 -17.13
C ALA A 188 2.38 -16.74 -18.42
#